data_AF-A0A644XMR4-F1
#
_entry.id   AF-A0A644XMR4-F1
#
_cell.length_a   1.000
_cell.length_b   1.000
_cell.length_c   1.000
_cell.angle_alpha   90.00
_cell.angle_beta   90.00
_cell.angle_gamma   90.00
#
_symmetry.space_group_name_H-M   'P 1'
#
loop_
_entity.id
_entity.type
_entity.pdbx_description
1 polymer ?
#
loop_
_entity_poly.entity_id
_entity_poly.type
_entity_poly.pdbx_seq_one_letter_code
_entity_poly.pdbx_strand_id
1 'polypeptide(L)' 'MEQKKKEPGVRMTKASKMALQNADNIYFTTSVQGVTVYVTTAGKKILVQCGAGGPVVYPTRDHARRAVKRVRPDLDPIE' A
#
# COMPACT_ATOMS: atom_id res chain seq x y z
N MET A 1 -33.99 6.80 4.77
CA MET A 1 -33.04 5.67 4.82
C MET A 1 -31.75 6.12 4.15
N GLU A 2 -30.78 6.53 4.97
CA GLU A 2 -29.50 7.05 4.50
C GLU A 2 -28.68 5.89 3.92
N GLN A 3 -28.44 5.93 2.60
CA GLN A 3 -27.64 4.93 1.93
C GLN A 3 -26.20 5.06 2.41
N LYS A 4 -25.79 4.18 3.33
CA LYS A 4 -24.37 3.96 3.65
C LYS A 4 -23.67 3.52 2.37
N LYS A 5 -23.03 4.46 1.67
CA LYS A 5 -22.12 4.16 0.57
C LYS A 5 -21.05 3.22 1.14
N LYS A 6 -21.14 1.93 0.81
CA LYS A 6 -20.02 1.00 0.95
C LYS A 6 -18.88 1.62 0.14
N GLU A 7 -17.87 2.13 0.83
CA GLU A 7 -16.62 2.50 0.18
C GLU A 7 -16.17 1.29 -0.64
N PRO A 8 -15.91 1.43 -1.96
CA PRO A 8 -15.40 0.33 -2.75
C PRO A 8 -14.10 -0.11 -2.08
N GLY A 9 -14.09 -1.33 -1.53
CA GLY A 9 -12.93 -1.85 -0.83
C GLY A 9 -11.69 -1.62 -1.69
N VAL A 10 -10.75 -0.82 -1.17
CA VAL A 10 -9.57 -0.34 -1.90
C VAL A 10 -8.84 -1.55 -2.48
N ARG A 11 -9.03 -1.81 -3.77
CA ARG A 11 -8.51 -3.00 -4.44
C ARG A 11 -7.22 -2.61 -5.15
N MET A 12 -6.11 -2.99 -4.54
CA MET A 12 -4.77 -2.82 -5.10
C MET A 12 -4.69 -3.35 -6.54
N THR A 13 -3.97 -2.63 -7.42
CA THR A 13 -3.76 -3.11 -8.79
C THR A 13 -2.99 -4.43 -8.80
N LYS A 14 -3.15 -5.23 -9.86
CA LYS A 14 -2.33 -6.44 -10.07
C LYS A 14 -0.83 -6.10 -10.10
N ALA A 15 -0.48 -4.98 -10.76
CA ALA A 15 0.90 -4.51 -10.85
C ALA A 15 1.50 -4.15 -9.49
N SER A 16 0.76 -3.39 -8.66
CA SER A 16 1.23 -3.04 -7.32
C SER A 16 1.29 -4.25 -6.38
N LYS A 17 0.39 -5.22 -6.53
CA LYS A 17 0.49 -6.49 -5.79
C LYS A 17 1.74 -7.27 -6.18
N MET A 18 2.05 -7.36 -7.48
CA MET A 18 3.27 -8.00 -7.96
C MET A 18 4.53 -7.28 -7.49
N ALA A 19 4.54 -5.94 -7.55
CA ALA A 19 5.66 -5.14 -7.04
C ALA A 19 5.87 -5.35 -5.54
N LEU A 20 4.79 -5.46 -4.77
CA LEU A 20 4.85 -5.76 -3.34
C LEU A 20 5.37 -7.18 -3.07
N GLN A 21 4.96 -8.16 -3.87
CA GLN A 21 5.44 -9.54 -3.75
C GLN A 21 6.94 -9.68 -4.06
N ASN A 22 7.43 -8.93 -5.04
CA ASN A 22 8.84 -8.93 -5.46
C ASN A 22 9.67 -7.82 -4.80
N ALA A 23 9.15 -7.23 -3.72
CA ALA A 23 9.86 -6.17 -3.01
C ALA A 23 11.13 -6.70 -2.33
N ASP A 24 12.23 -5.99 -2.48
CA ASP A 24 13.44 -6.18 -1.68
C ASP A 24 13.27 -5.46 -0.34
N ASN A 25 12.72 -4.24 -0.37
CA ASN A 25 12.40 -3.42 0.79
C ASN A 25 11.06 -2.72 0.62
N ILE A 26 10.45 -2.35 1.74
CA ILE A 26 9.17 -1.65 1.80
C ILE A 26 9.37 -0.39 2.63
N TYR A 27 8.85 0.75 2.17
CA TYR A 27 8.97 2.04 2.83
C TYR A 27 7.62 2.67 3.04
N PHE A 28 7.46 3.33 4.17
CA PHE A 28 6.30 4.16 4.45
C PHE A 28 6.63 5.63 4.28
N THR A 29 5.67 6.39 3.77
CA THR A 29 5.78 7.85 3.75
C THR A 29 4.50 8.42 4.31
N THR A 30 4.63 9.20 5.38
CA THR A 30 3.49 9.81 6.06
C THR A 30 3.28 11.21 5.52
N SER A 31 2.04 11.57 5.24
CA SER A 31 1.61 12.90 4.83
C SER A 31 0.32 13.29 5.57
N VAL A 32 -0.16 14.51 5.33
CA VAL A 32 -1.44 14.99 5.85
C VAL A 32 -2.64 14.14 5.40
N GLN A 33 -2.50 13.37 4.31
CA GLN A 33 -3.55 12.50 3.78
C GLN A 33 -3.52 11.10 4.41
N GLY A 34 -2.42 10.72 5.08
CA GLY A 34 -2.22 9.39 5.64
C GLY A 34 -0.85 8.81 5.26
N VAL A 35 -0.78 7.49 5.12
CA VAL A 35 0.46 6.74 4.87
C VAL A 35 0.42 6.09 3.50
N THR A 36 1.36 6.45 2.65
CA THR A 36 1.59 5.78 1.35
C THR A 36 2.68 4.72 1.49
N VAL A 37 2.61 3.71 0.62
CA VAL A 37 3.55 2.59 0.61
C VAL A 37 4.37 2.63 -0.66
N TYR A 38 5.69 2.58 -0.50
CA TYR A 38 6.63 2.37 -1.59
C TYR A 38 7.32 1.03 -1.41
N VAL A 39 7.72 0.43 -2.52
CA VAL A 39 8.57 -0.76 -2.52
C VAL A 39 9.77 -0.52 -3.39
N THR A 40 10.90 -1.13 -3.04
CA THR A 40 12.03 -1.24 -3.95
C THR A 40 12.06 -2.64 -4.52
N THR A 41 12.18 -2.76 -5.84
CA THR A 41 12.37 -4.05 -6.52
C THR A 41 13.43 -3.86 -7.61
N ALA A 42 14.46 -4.70 -7.61
CA ALA A 42 15.57 -4.61 -8.56
C ALA A 42 16.19 -3.19 -8.63
N GLY A 43 16.36 -2.56 -7.47
CA GLY A 43 16.92 -1.20 -7.34
C GLY A 43 15.98 -0.05 -7.74
N LYS A 44 14.72 -0.33 -8.13
CA LYS A 44 13.73 0.70 -8.49
C LYS A 44 12.70 0.90 -7.39
N LYS A 45 12.47 2.15 -6.99
CA LYS A 45 11.41 2.52 -6.05
C LYS A 45 10.08 2.70 -6.80
N ILE A 46 9.06 1.94 -6.41
CA ILE A 46 7.73 1.92 -7.01
C ILE A 46 6.69 2.30 -5.96
N LEU A 47 5.78 3.20 -6.31
CA LEU A 47 4.64 3.57 -5.47
C LEU A 47 3.53 2.52 -5.60
N VAL A 48 2.99 2.06 -4.48
CA VAL A 48 1.83 1.15 -4.44
C VAL A 48 0.56 1.95 -4.76
N GLN A 49 -0.13 1.56 -5.83
CA GLN A 49 -1.30 2.26 -6.37
C GLN A 49 -2.57 1.40 -6.31
N CYS A 50 -3.71 2.08 -6.20
CA CYS A 50 -5.04 1.50 -6.30
C CYS A 50 -5.64 1.84 -7.67
N GLY A 51 -6.02 0.83 -8.45
CA GLY A 51 -6.67 0.99 -9.75
C GLY A 51 -6.08 2.11 -10.63
N ALA A 52 -6.98 2.85 -11.28
CA ALA A 52 -6.69 4.10 -11.98
C ALA A 52 -6.74 5.34 -11.06
N GLY A 53 -6.81 5.14 -9.73
CA GLY A 53 -7.16 6.19 -8.77
C GLY A 53 -6.00 6.81 -7.98
N GLY A 54 -4.75 6.43 -8.28
CA GLY A 54 -3.56 6.98 -7.62
C GLY A 54 -3.04 6.12 -6.46
N PRO A 55 -2.25 6.70 -5.53
CA PRO A 55 -1.62 5.95 -4.44
C PRO A 55 -2.65 5.30 -3.51
N VAL A 56 -2.30 4.13 -2.99
CA VAL A 56 -3.00 3.62 -1.80
C VAL A 56 -2.58 4.47 -0.60
N VAL A 57 -3.54 5.11 0.04
CA VAL A 57 -3.33 5.89 1.26
C VAL A 57 -4.02 5.19 2.42
N TYR A 58 -3.24 4.79 3.41
CA TYR A 58 -3.75 4.18 4.64
C TYR A 58 -3.92 5.26 5.72
N PRO A 59 -4.95 5.18 6.57
CA PRO A 59 -5.17 6.19 7.62
C PRO A 59 -4.01 6.28 8.62
N THR A 60 -3.39 5.14 8.96
CA THR A 60 -2.27 5.08 9.90
C THR A 60 -1.21 4.09 9.44
N ARG A 61 -0.02 4.17 10.05
CA ARG A 61 1.08 3.23 9.82
C ARG A 61 0.68 1.79 10.12
N ASP A 62 -0.11 1.55 11.16
CA ASP A 62 -0.56 0.19 11.51
C ASP A 62 -1.51 -0.40 10.47
N HIS A 63 -2.32 0.45 9.83
CA HIS A 63 -3.15 0.00 8.70
C HIS A 63 -2.27 -0.39 7.51
N ALA A 64 -1.28 0.43 7.16
CA ALA A 64 -0.32 0.14 6.10
C ALA A 64 0.49 -1.14 6.41
N ARG A 65 1.01 -1.28 7.63
CA ARG A 65 1.77 -2.45 8.08
C ARG A 65 0.95 -3.73 8.00
N ARG A 66 -0.28 -3.72 8.50
CA ARG A 66 -1.17 -4.90 8.40
C ARG A 66 -1.46 -5.27 6.95
N ALA A 67 -1.67 -4.29 6.08
CA ALA A 67 -1.91 -4.55 4.66
C ALA A 67 -0.67 -5.16 3.97
N VAL A 68 0.51 -4.64 4.26
CA VAL A 68 1.78 -5.15 3.74
C VAL A 68 2.08 -6.55 4.25
N LYS A 69 2.01 -6.78 5.58
CA LYS A 69 2.32 -8.07 6.20
C LYS A 69 1.39 -9.21 5.77
N ARG A 70 0.19 -8.90 5.26
CA ARG A 70 -0.70 -9.91 4.62
C ARG A 70 -0.15 -10.45 3.31
N VAL A 71 0.75 -9.72 2.64
CA VAL A 71 1.33 -10.10 1.35
C VAL A 71 2.79 -10.52 1.49
N ARG A 72 3.57 -9.78 2.29
CA ARG A 72 4.97 -10.07 2.63
C ARG A 72 5.12 -10.11 4.15
N PRO A 73 4.75 -11.22 4.81
CA PRO A 73 4.91 -11.35 6.26
C PRO A 73 6.38 -11.34 6.69
N ASP A 74 7.27 -11.75 5.79
CA ASP A 74 8.71 -11.86 5.92
C ASP A 74 9.43 -10.51 5.93
N LEU A 75 8.88 -9.47 5.30
CA LEU A 75 9.50 -8.14 5.27
C LEU A 75 8.91 -7.21 6.32
N ASP A 76 9.77 -6.48 7.02
CA ASP A 76 9.36 -5.36 7.85
C ASP A 76 9.55 -4.04 7.10
N PRO A 77 8.52 -3.17 7.06
CA PRO A 77 8.62 -1.86 6.44
C PRO A 77 9.65 -0.97 7.17
N ILE A 78 10.49 -0.29 6.38
CA ILE A 78 11.45 0.72 6.81
C ILE A 78 10.76 2.10 6.88
N GLU A 79 11.17 2.90 7.86
CA GLU A 79 10.63 4.26 8.09
C GLU A 79 11.20 5.29 7.10
#